data_AF-A0A0B5BEJ4-F1
#
_entry.id   AF-A0A0B5BEJ4-F1
#
_cell.length_a   1.000
_cell.length_b   1.000
_cell.length_c   1.000
_cell.angle_alpha   90.00
_cell.angle_beta   90.00
_cell.angle_gamma   90.00
#
_symmetry.space_group_name_H-M   'P 1'
#
loop_
_entity.id
_entity.type
_entity.pdbx_description
1 polymer ?
#
loop_
_entity_poly.entity_id
_entity_poly.type
_entity_poly.pdbx_seq_one_letter_code
_entity_poly.pdbx_strand_id
1 'polypeptide(L)'
;MEYTGRAQPVLPGAPFPLDIDRLLGDVNRTFNPLHNDRLVDFHVSGAQDGYVFLSVALPEGMTRGFVTLLESLCGFMRAVDVKSRSASAQARAMDPAKIKERDQRQADFREEVCTLFDSFTAQGMERKEAVKRTNSALKASGSPWASYDVVLSVLRSCGRLRKVKSRP
;
A
#
# COMPACT_ATOMS: atom_id res chain seq x y z
N MET A 1 -38.94 2.89 -33.94
CA MET A 1 -37.81 1.96 -33.72
C MET A 1 -38.32 0.90 -32.78
N GLU A 2 -38.87 -0.17 -33.36
CA GLU A 2 -39.43 -1.30 -32.62
C GLU A 2 -38.28 -2.17 -32.11
N TYR A 3 -38.14 -2.28 -30.80
CA TYR A 3 -37.24 -3.24 -30.18
C TYR A 3 -37.85 -4.63 -30.30
N THR A 4 -37.41 -5.38 -31.31
CA THR A 4 -37.65 -6.83 -31.42
C THR A 4 -37.04 -7.52 -30.20
N GLY A 5 -37.89 -8.01 -29.31
CA GLY A 5 -37.51 -8.77 -28.12
C GLY A 5 -36.73 -10.01 -28.51
N ARG A 6 -35.48 -10.10 -28.04
CA ARG A 6 -34.72 -11.35 -28.06
C ARG A 6 -35.44 -12.36 -27.18
N ALA A 7 -35.81 -13.51 -27.74
CA ALA A 7 -36.28 -14.64 -26.96
C ALA A 7 -35.20 -15.02 -25.93
N GLN A 8 -35.54 -14.93 -24.64
CA GLN A 8 -34.68 -15.38 -23.56
C GLN A 8 -34.48 -16.91 -23.65
N PRO A 9 -33.27 -17.42 -23.40
CA PRO A 9 -33.03 -18.85 -23.34
C PRO A 9 -33.74 -19.42 -22.10
N VAL A 10 -34.88 -20.08 -22.31
CA VAL A 10 -35.55 -20.90 -21.29
C VAL A 10 -34.72 -22.17 -21.13
N LEU A 11 -34.03 -22.31 -19.98
CA LEU A 11 -33.27 -23.52 -19.67
C LEU A 11 -34.25 -24.70 -19.51
N PRO A 12 -34.08 -25.83 -20.23
CA PRO A 12 -34.94 -26.99 -20.08
C PRO A 12 -34.73 -27.62 -18.69
N GLY A 13 -35.75 -27.58 -17.84
CA GLY A 13 -35.75 -28.22 -16.52
C GLY A 13 -35.96 -27.28 -15.32
N ALA A 14 -36.02 -25.95 -15.51
CA ALA A 14 -36.41 -25.04 -14.45
C ALA A 14 -37.94 -25.03 -14.28
N PRO A 15 -38.49 -25.14 -13.06
CA PRO A 15 -39.94 -25.14 -12.83
C PRO A 15 -40.61 -23.81 -13.20
N PHE A 16 -39.85 -22.72 -13.37
CA PHE A 16 -40.32 -21.41 -13.82
C PHE A 16 -39.27 -20.72 -14.72
N PRO A 17 -39.69 -19.91 -15.71
CA PRO A 17 -38.77 -19.09 -16.50
C PRO A 17 -38.16 -18.01 -15.61
N LEU A 18 -36.86 -18.15 -15.30
CA LEU A 18 -36.10 -17.19 -14.50
C LEU A 18 -35.48 -16.13 -15.41
N ASP A 19 -35.94 -14.89 -15.26
CA ASP A 19 -35.35 -13.72 -15.90
C ASP A 19 -34.20 -13.18 -15.04
N ILE A 20 -32.96 -13.51 -15.43
CA ILE A 20 -31.73 -13.14 -14.72
C ILE A 20 -31.55 -11.62 -14.66
N ASP A 21 -31.94 -10.89 -15.71
CA ASP A 21 -31.77 -9.45 -15.78
C ASP A 21 -32.73 -8.74 -14.81
N ARG A 22 -33.95 -9.27 -14.66
CA ARG A 22 -34.92 -8.79 -13.67
C ARG A 22 -34.50 -9.09 -12.24
N LEU A 23 -33.82 -10.22 -12.00
CA LEU A 23 -33.32 -10.65 -10.69
C LEU A 23 -32.19 -9.78 -10.15
N LEU A 24 -31.32 -9.28 -11.03
CA LEU A 24 -30.21 -8.38 -10.68
C LEU A 24 -30.71 -6.96 -10.34
N GLY A 25 -31.86 -6.55 -10.87
CA GLY A 25 -32.46 -5.22 -10.64
C GLY A 25 -33.25 -5.07 -9.34
N ASP A 26 -33.73 -6.16 -8.74
CA ASP A 26 -34.60 -6.14 -7.54
C ASP A 26 -33.90 -6.69 -6.29
N VAL A 27 -32.75 -6.10 -5.97
CA VAL A 27 -31.89 -6.49 -4.82
C VAL A 27 -32.68 -6.52 -3.50
N ASN A 28 -33.67 -5.64 -3.35
CA ASN A 28 -34.52 -5.51 -2.16
C ASN A 28 -35.52 -6.67 -1.97
N ARG A 29 -35.73 -7.51 -3.00
CA ARG A 29 -36.53 -8.74 -2.89
C ARG A 29 -35.67 -9.98 -2.85
N THR A 30 -34.65 -10.06 -3.72
CA THR A 30 -33.86 -11.29 -3.90
C THR A 30 -32.99 -11.63 -2.69
N PHE A 31 -32.52 -10.62 -1.93
CA PHE A 31 -31.67 -10.80 -0.75
C PHE A 31 -32.35 -10.41 0.56
N ASN A 32 -33.66 -10.15 0.57
CA ASN A 32 -34.37 -9.76 1.77
C ASN A 32 -34.83 -11.01 2.54
N PRO A 33 -34.25 -11.29 3.72
CA PRO A 33 -34.66 -12.44 4.51
C PRO A 33 -36.11 -12.30 5.01
N LEU A 34 -36.74 -11.13 5.00
CA LEU A 34 -38.13 -11.02 5.49
C LEU A 34 -39.18 -11.26 4.39
N HIS A 35 -38.77 -11.55 3.15
CA HIS A 35 -39.70 -11.82 2.05
C HIS A 35 -40.01 -13.32 1.96
N ASN A 36 -41.29 -13.69 1.77
CA ASN A 36 -41.74 -15.10 1.73
C ASN A 36 -41.35 -15.85 0.44
N ASP A 37 -40.82 -15.14 -0.56
CA ASP A 37 -40.46 -15.67 -1.88
C ASP A 37 -38.94 -15.58 -2.09
N ARG A 38 -38.18 -16.16 -1.14
CA ARG A 38 -36.71 -16.11 -1.19
C ARG A 38 -36.21 -17.07 -2.26
N LEU A 39 -35.55 -16.51 -3.27
CA LEU A 39 -34.89 -17.27 -4.33
C LEU A 39 -33.55 -17.88 -3.88
N VAL A 40 -32.98 -17.38 -2.79
CA VAL A 40 -31.70 -17.81 -2.25
C VAL A 40 -31.88 -18.11 -0.76
N ASP A 41 -31.59 -19.34 -0.37
CA ASP A 41 -31.51 -19.73 1.03
C ASP A 41 -30.06 -19.62 1.50
N PHE A 42 -29.85 -19.13 2.71
CA PHE A 42 -28.52 -19.04 3.28
C PHE A 42 -28.55 -19.40 4.77
N HIS A 43 -27.50 -20.10 5.19
CA HIS A 43 -27.31 -20.52 6.56
C HIS A 43 -25.93 -20.06 7.03
N VAL A 44 -25.89 -19.39 8.18
CA VAL A 44 -24.65 -19.00 8.83
C VAL A 44 -24.48 -19.85 10.09
N SER A 45 -23.41 -20.62 10.16
CA SER A 45 -23.04 -21.36 11.36
C SER A 45 -21.73 -20.83 11.92
N GLY A 46 -21.63 -20.76 13.26
CA GLY A 46 -20.39 -20.39 13.92
C GLY A 46 -19.31 -21.45 13.72
N ALA A 47 -18.06 -21.03 13.58
CA ALA A 47 -16.88 -21.88 13.57
C ALA A 47 -15.97 -21.55 14.78
N GLN A 48 -14.96 -22.38 15.04
CA GLN A 48 -13.96 -22.11 16.08
C GLN A 48 -13.17 -20.83 15.75
N ASP A 49 -12.58 -20.20 16.76
CA ASP A 49 -11.70 -19.03 16.63
C ASP A 49 -12.34 -17.77 16.01
N GLY A 50 -13.65 -17.60 16.16
CA GLY A 50 -14.36 -16.41 15.68
C GLY A 50 -14.63 -16.39 14.17
N TYR A 51 -14.43 -17.53 13.50
CA TYR A 51 -14.82 -17.70 12.09
C TYR A 51 -16.31 -18.08 11.98
N VAL A 52 -16.88 -17.93 10.78
CA VAL A 52 -18.24 -18.35 10.45
C VAL A 52 -18.25 -19.10 9.13
N PHE A 53 -19.08 -20.14 9.03
CA PHE A 53 -19.41 -20.80 7.77
C PHE A 53 -20.67 -20.16 7.19
N LEU A 54 -20.58 -19.70 5.95
CA LEU A 54 -21.72 -19.25 5.17
C LEU A 54 -22.04 -20.31 4.11
N SER A 55 -23.19 -20.97 4.26
CA SER A 55 -23.73 -21.91 3.27
C SER A 55 -24.82 -21.19 2.46
N VAL A 56 -24.73 -21.21 1.13
CA VAL A 56 -25.70 -20.56 0.25
C VAL A 56 -26.25 -21.60 -0.72
N ALA A 57 -27.57 -21.78 -0.73
CA ALA A 57 -28.26 -22.62 -1.70
C ALA A 57 -28.68 -21.75 -2.90
N LEU A 58 -28.18 -22.10 -4.09
CA LEU A 58 -28.40 -21.35 -5.32
C LEU A 58 -29.05 -22.24 -6.38
N PRO A 59 -29.96 -21.71 -7.21
CA PRO A 59 -30.39 -22.37 -8.43
C PRO A 59 -29.19 -22.64 -9.36
N GLU A 60 -29.20 -23.76 -10.08
CA GLU A 60 -28.10 -24.19 -10.95
C GLU A 60 -27.65 -23.09 -11.92
N GLY A 61 -28.60 -22.35 -12.51
CA GLY A 61 -28.34 -21.25 -13.44
C GLY A 61 -27.65 -20.02 -12.82
N MET A 62 -27.68 -19.84 -11.50
CA MET A 62 -27.09 -18.69 -10.80
C MET A 62 -25.66 -18.94 -10.33
N THR A 63 -25.21 -20.20 -10.29
CA THR A 63 -23.89 -20.59 -9.79
C THR A 63 -22.74 -19.85 -10.48
N ARG A 64 -22.80 -19.72 -11.82
CA ARG A 64 -21.79 -19.00 -12.60
C ARG A 64 -21.73 -17.51 -12.23
N GLY A 65 -22.88 -16.86 -12.15
CA GLY A 65 -22.98 -15.45 -11.77
C GLY A 65 -22.47 -15.20 -10.35
N PHE A 66 -22.78 -16.11 -9.42
CA PHE A 66 -22.29 -16.02 -8.04
C PHE A 66 -20.76 -16.17 -7.94
N VAL A 67 -20.16 -17.11 -8.68
CA VAL A 67 -18.70 -17.25 -8.73
C VAL A 67 -18.04 -16.00 -9.30
N THR A 68 -18.57 -15.46 -10.41
CA THR A 68 -18.07 -14.19 -10.99
C THR A 68 -18.21 -13.02 -10.01
N LEU A 69 -19.29 -12.98 -9.23
CA LEU A 69 -19.46 -11.98 -8.18
C LEU A 69 -18.38 -12.12 -7.10
N LEU A 70 -18.13 -13.33 -6.59
CA LEU A 70 -17.07 -13.57 -5.60
C LEU A 70 -15.69 -13.18 -6.12
N GLU A 71 -15.39 -13.48 -7.39
CA GLU A 71 -14.14 -13.08 -8.03
C GLU A 71 -14.01 -11.55 -8.11
N SER A 72 -15.07 -10.86 -8.53
CA SER A 72 -15.06 -9.39 -8.58
C SER A 72 -14.93 -8.75 -7.19
N LEU A 73 -15.57 -9.31 -6.17
CA LEU A 73 -15.44 -8.87 -4.79
C LEU A 73 -14.03 -9.09 -4.26
N CYS A 74 -13.39 -10.22 -4.60
CA CYS A 74 -12.00 -10.48 -4.27
C CYS A 74 -11.07 -9.44 -4.92
N GLY A 75 -11.28 -9.14 -6.20
CA GLY A 75 -10.55 -8.08 -6.90
C GLY A 75 -10.75 -6.70 -6.27
N PHE A 76 -11.98 -6.36 -5.91
CA PHE A 76 -12.31 -5.11 -5.23
C PHE A 76 -11.63 -4.98 -3.87
N MET A 77 -11.71 -6.01 -3.02
CA MET A 77 -11.07 -5.98 -1.69
C MET A 77 -9.55 -5.82 -1.78
N ARG A 78 -8.90 -6.46 -2.77
CA ARG A 78 -7.48 -6.23 -3.05
C ARG A 78 -7.19 -4.79 -3.44
N ALA A 79 -7.99 -4.21 -4.32
CA ALA A 79 -7.83 -2.82 -4.73
C ALA A 79 -8.02 -1.84 -3.55
N VAL A 80 -8.98 -2.11 -2.67
CA VAL A 80 -9.20 -1.33 -1.44
C VAL A 80 -8.04 -1.45 -0.48
N ASP A 81 -7.49 -2.65 -0.24
CA ASP A 81 -6.32 -2.83 0.63
C ASP A 81 -5.10 -2.05 0.12
N VAL A 82 -4.82 -2.12 -1.19
CA VAL A 82 -3.74 -1.34 -1.81
C VAL A 82 -3.95 0.16 -1.59
N LYS A 83 -5.17 0.68 -1.83
CA LYS A 83 -5.48 2.09 -1.61
C LYS A 83 -5.36 2.48 -0.14
N SER A 84 -5.87 1.67 0.77
CA SER A 84 -5.81 1.89 2.22
C SER A 84 -4.36 1.97 2.72
N ARG A 85 -3.49 1.04 2.27
CA ARG A 85 -2.06 1.08 2.57
C ARG A 85 -1.40 2.34 2.04
N SER A 86 -1.73 2.73 0.80
CA SER A 86 -1.17 3.95 0.19
C SER A 86 -1.61 5.22 0.92
N ALA A 87 -2.89 5.32 1.29
CA ALA A 87 -3.43 6.46 2.03
C ALA A 87 -2.82 6.53 3.43
N SER A 88 -2.66 5.39 4.09
CA SER A 88 -1.98 5.31 5.39
C SER A 88 -0.52 5.74 5.32
N ALA A 89 0.20 5.35 4.25
CA ALA A 89 1.57 5.78 4.02
C ALA A 89 1.67 7.28 3.73
N GLN A 90 0.75 7.83 2.93
CA GLN A 90 0.67 9.26 2.66
C GLN A 90 0.34 10.07 3.92
N ALA A 91 -0.62 9.62 4.73
CA ALA A 91 -0.95 10.25 6.00
C ALA A 91 0.25 10.28 6.97
N ARG A 92 1.04 9.19 7.04
CA ARG A 92 2.28 9.15 7.82
C ARG A 92 3.36 10.08 7.26
N ALA A 93 3.46 10.20 5.94
CA ALA A 93 4.42 11.08 5.29
C ALA A 93 4.07 12.57 5.44
N MET A 94 2.81 12.91 5.69
CA MET A 94 2.32 14.28 5.84
C MET A 94 2.34 14.81 7.28
N ASP A 95 2.80 14.04 8.27
CA ASP A 95 2.92 14.52 9.65
C ASP A 95 4.02 15.60 9.74
N PRO A 96 3.66 16.89 9.89
CA PRO A 96 4.61 17.99 9.80
C PRO A 96 5.63 17.98 10.95
N ALA A 97 5.30 17.37 12.09
CA ALA A 97 6.21 17.26 13.22
C ALA A 97 7.34 16.26 12.92
N LYS A 98 7.02 15.11 12.30
CA LYS A 98 8.00 14.09 11.92
C LYS A 98 8.89 14.52 10.77
N ILE A 99 8.35 15.31 9.83
CA ILE A 99 9.16 15.92 8.76
C ILE A 99 10.21 16.86 9.39
N LYS A 100 9.79 17.77 10.28
CA LYS A 100 10.70 18.69 10.97
C LYS A 100 11.76 17.96 11.76
N GLU A 101 11.39 16.92 12.51
CA GLU A 101 12.35 16.13 13.29
C GLU A 101 13.39 15.44 12.40
N ARG A 102 12.96 14.86 11.27
CA ARG A 102 13.88 14.23 10.31
C ARG A 102 14.83 15.25 9.70
N ASP A 103 14.31 16.40 9.28
CA ASP A 103 15.10 17.44 8.65
C ASP A 103 16.09 18.07 9.65
N GLN A 104 15.69 18.21 10.92
CA GLN A 104 16.57 18.66 12.00
C GLN A 104 17.72 17.66 12.25
N ARG A 105 17.42 16.37 12.42
CA ARG A 105 18.46 15.33 12.59
C ARG A 105 19.44 15.30 11.42
N GLN A 106 18.95 15.55 10.21
CA GLN A 106 19.81 15.63 9.03
C GLN A 106 20.69 16.88 9.05
N ALA A 107 20.18 18.02 9.51
CA ALA A 107 20.95 19.25 9.68
C ALA A 107 22.03 19.07 10.76
N ASP A 108 21.66 18.54 11.93
CA ASP A 108 22.57 18.30 13.06
C ASP A 108 23.72 17.35 12.64
N PHE A 109 23.39 16.27 11.93
CA PHE A 109 24.42 15.35 11.42
C PHE A 109 25.36 16.02 10.42
N ARG A 110 24.85 16.89 9.54
CA ARG A 110 25.71 17.63 8.59
C ARG A 110 26.65 18.59 9.31
N GLU A 111 26.15 19.26 10.35
CA GLU A 111 26.94 20.16 11.17
C GLU A 111 28.03 19.40 11.94
N GLU A 112 27.69 18.27 12.56
CA GLU A 112 28.66 17.40 13.26
C GLU A 112 29.77 16.91 12.32
N VAL A 113 29.40 16.46 11.10
CA VAL A 113 30.37 16.03 10.10
C VAL A 113 31.31 17.18 9.70
N CYS A 114 30.76 18.38 9.45
CA CYS A 114 31.56 19.52 9.02
C CYS A 114 32.47 20.03 10.14
N THR A 115 31.97 20.12 11.37
CA THR A 115 32.75 20.58 12.53
C THR A 115 33.91 19.63 12.83
N LEU A 116 33.68 18.32 12.82
CA LEU A 116 34.74 17.33 12.98
C LEU A 116 35.79 17.43 11.87
N PHE A 117 35.36 17.51 10.61
CA PHE A 117 36.27 17.65 9.48
C PHE A 117 37.11 18.94 9.57
N ASP A 118 36.46 20.07 9.83
CA ASP A 118 37.12 21.37 9.94
C ASP A 118 38.14 21.35 11.09
N SER A 119 37.83 20.71 12.22
CA SER A 119 38.75 20.54 13.34
C SER A 119 40.02 19.75 12.98
N PHE A 120 39.89 18.65 12.22
CA PHE A 120 41.04 17.86 11.77
C PHE A 120 41.86 18.60 10.71
N THR A 121 41.22 19.36 9.83
CA THR A 121 41.96 20.19 8.86
C THR A 121 42.68 21.36 9.54
N ALA A 122 42.11 21.95 10.59
CA ALA A 122 42.75 22.99 11.38
C ALA A 122 43.99 22.48 12.13
N GLN A 123 44.02 21.18 12.47
CA GLN A 123 45.19 20.50 13.03
C GLN A 123 46.29 20.20 11.98
N GLY A 124 46.11 20.63 10.72
CA GLY A 124 47.08 20.44 9.65
C GLY A 124 47.01 19.07 8.95
N MET A 125 45.95 18.29 9.19
CA MET A 125 45.80 16.97 8.60
C MET A 125 45.45 17.06 7.09
N GLU A 126 45.99 16.16 6.27
CA GLU A 126 45.67 16.12 4.84
C GLU A 126 44.16 15.84 4.66
N ARG A 127 43.49 16.48 3.70
CA ARG A 127 42.05 16.33 3.48
C ARG A 127 41.59 14.88 3.39
N LYS A 128 42.35 14.01 2.71
CA LYS A 128 42.02 12.58 2.60
C LYS A 128 42.04 11.87 3.94
N GLU A 129 43.02 12.20 4.79
CA GLU A 129 43.16 11.65 6.13
C GLU A 129 42.10 12.22 7.07
N ALA A 130 41.81 13.51 6.98
CA ALA A 130 40.74 14.17 7.73
C ALA A 130 39.38 13.49 7.47
N VAL A 131 39.04 13.17 6.21
CA VAL A 131 37.79 12.42 5.91
C VAL A 131 37.77 11.05 6.59
N LYS A 132 38.87 10.29 6.55
CA LYS A 132 38.96 8.98 7.21
C LYS A 132 38.80 9.12 8.71
N ARG A 133 39.42 10.14 9.31
CA ARG A 133 39.37 10.39 10.75
C ARG A 133 37.99 10.86 11.20
N THR A 134 37.32 11.71 10.42
CA THR A 134 35.91 12.08 10.64
C THR A 134 35.00 10.85 10.62
N ASN A 135 35.16 9.94 9.65
CA ASN A 135 34.39 8.69 9.62
C ASN A 135 34.62 7.85 10.88
N SER A 136 35.88 7.66 11.29
CA SER A 136 36.21 6.91 12.51
C SER A 136 35.61 7.56 13.76
N ALA A 137 35.66 8.89 13.86
CA ALA A 137 35.08 9.63 14.99
C ALA A 137 33.55 9.46 15.05
N LEU A 138 32.86 9.56 13.91
CA LEU A 138 31.40 9.38 13.82
C LEU A 138 30.97 7.94 14.10
N LYS A 139 31.80 6.94 13.76
CA LYS A 139 31.55 5.55 14.15
C LYS A 139 31.74 5.35 15.65
N ALA A 140 32.74 6.01 16.24
CA ALA A 140 32.98 5.96 17.68
C ALA A 140 31.87 6.65 18.48
N SER A 141 31.24 7.70 17.94
CA SER A 141 30.05 8.33 18.55
C SER A 141 28.75 7.53 18.35
N GLY A 142 28.81 6.40 17.64
CA GLY A 142 27.65 5.51 17.44
C GLY A 142 26.66 6.00 16.39
N SER A 143 27.07 6.91 15.49
CA SER A 143 26.17 7.40 14.44
C SER A 143 25.83 6.28 13.44
N PRO A 144 24.54 5.91 13.28
CA PRO A 144 24.14 4.81 12.41
C PRO A 144 24.40 5.08 10.92
N TRP A 145 24.64 6.34 10.55
CA TRP A 145 24.87 6.78 9.17
C TRP A 145 26.35 7.03 8.85
N ALA A 146 27.27 6.64 9.74
CA ALA A 146 28.71 6.90 9.62
C ALA A 146 29.42 6.01 8.56
N SER A 147 28.94 6.01 7.32
CA SER A 147 29.65 5.40 6.20
C SER A 147 30.60 6.40 5.51
N TYR A 148 31.66 5.89 4.90
CA TYR A 148 32.68 6.76 4.28
C TYR A 148 32.08 7.58 3.14
N ASP A 149 31.24 6.95 2.31
CA ASP A 149 30.57 7.59 1.18
C ASP A 149 29.58 8.66 1.62
N VAL A 150 28.85 8.44 2.72
CA VAL A 150 27.92 9.43 3.27
C VAL A 150 28.68 10.66 3.75
N VAL A 151 29.75 10.48 4.53
CA VAL A 151 30.60 11.58 5.01
C VAL A 151 31.18 12.37 3.83
N LEU A 152 31.71 11.68 2.82
CA LEU A 152 32.28 12.30 1.63
C LEU A 152 31.23 13.07 0.80
N SER A 153 30.03 12.52 0.66
CA SER A 153 28.89 13.17 0.00
C SER A 153 28.46 14.43 0.74
N VAL A 154 28.32 14.37 2.08
CA VAL A 154 27.98 15.50 2.93
C VAL A 154 29.03 16.62 2.78
N LEU A 155 30.31 16.30 2.94
CA LEU A 155 31.39 17.28 2.82
C LEU A 155 31.47 17.92 1.42
N ARG A 156 31.18 17.17 0.35
CA ARG A 156 31.05 17.73 -1.01
C ARG A 156 29.85 18.65 -1.14
N SER A 157 28.70 18.28 -0.58
CA SER A 157 27.47 19.08 -0.62
C SER A 157 27.62 20.39 0.14
N CYS A 158 28.37 20.39 1.24
CA CYS A 158 28.71 21.57 2.05
C CYS A 158 29.90 22.37 1.50
N GLY A 159 30.45 21.99 0.34
CA GLY A 159 31.54 22.72 -0.32
C GLY A 159 32.92 22.58 0.34
N ARG A 160 33.08 21.69 1.33
CA ARG A 160 34.36 21.43 2.01
C ARG A 160 35.35 20.64 1.15
N LEU A 161 34.84 19.90 0.17
CA LEU A 161 35.64 19.21 -0.83
C LEU A 161 35.41 19.84 -2.20
N ARG A 162 36.50 20.22 -2.89
CA ARG A 162 36.44 20.73 -4.27
C ARG A 162 35.78 19.66 -5.15
N LYS A 163 34.72 20.03 -5.87
CA LYS A 163 34.18 19.17 -6.94
C LYS A 163 35.32 18.95 -7.94
N VAL A 164 35.72 17.70 -8.14
CA VAL A 164 36.54 17.33 -9.27
C VAL A 164 35.70 17.67 -10.50
N LYS A 165 36.12 18.68 -11.28
CA LYS A 165 35.52 18.97 -12.59
C LYS A 165 35.74 17.69 -13.41
N SER A 166 34.69 16.92 -13.67
CA SER A 166 34.78 15.88 -14.71
C SER A 166 35.03 16.62 -16.01
N ARG A 167 36.22 16.41 -16.59
CA ARG A 167 36.55 16.92 -17.92
C ARG A 167 35.56 16.28 -18.91
N PRO A 168 34.98 17.04 -19.85
CA PRO A 168 34.08 16.48 -20.86
C PRO A 168 34.77 15.39 -21.69
#